data_AF-A0A1C5WF58-F1
#
_entry.id   AF-A0A1C5WF58-F1
#
_cell.length_a   1.000
_cell.length_b   1.000
_cell.length_c   1.000
_cell.angle_alpha   90.00
_cell.angle_beta   90.00
_cell.angle_gamma   90.00
#
_symmetry.space_group_name_H-M   'P 1'
#
loop_
_entity.id
_entity.type
_entity.pdbx_description
1 polymer ?
#
loop_
_entity_poly.entity_id
_entity_poly.type
_entity_poly.pdbx_seq_one_letter_code
_entity_poly.pdbx_strand_id
1 'polypeptide(L)'
;MQNERNPIDLDYNLEVVRCEDFRDCRRIKEDVRKAFNSALHEFGWRDCQDSTSSLTTAKYHFTQGNQTEFSMDVCIVCRDVENKYYRLIHRKIGCIDFGDYYWNLAPESKQLNRKADSIKRKGKWELVRIEYKKLKNKYLQCNDHNHPSFICYVEVVNNIYNSCNQ
;
A
#
# COMPACT_ATOMS: atom_id res chain seq x y z
N MET A 1 -5.75 0.71 14.90
CA MET A 1 -4.75 1.13 15.90
C MET A 1 -4.76 2.63 15.87
N GLN A 2 -5.27 3.26 16.91
CA GLN A 2 -5.28 4.71 17.05
C GLN A 2 -4.73 4.98 18.45
N ASN A 3 -3.59 5.67 18.53
CA ASN A 3 -3.26 6.39 19.76
C ASN A 3 -4.14 7.64 19.68
N GLU A 4 -5.03 7.81 20.66
CA GLU A 4 -6.33 8.51 20.60
C GLU A 4 -6.37 9.96 20.04
N ARG A 5 -5.23 10.54 19.62
CA ARG A 5 -5.14 11.87 18.97
C ARG A 5 -4.25 11.95 17.73
N ASN A 6 -3.58 10.88 17.32
CA ASN A 6 -2.73 10.93 16.14
C ASN A 6 -3.56 10.75 14.86
N PRO A 7 -3.19 11.46 13.77
CA PRO A 7 -3.78 11.24 12.46
C PRO A 7 -3.68 9.78 12.02
N ILE A 8 -4.68 9.32 11.29
CA ILE A 8 -4.75 7.98 10.71
C ILE A 8 -4.18 8.03 9.30
N ASP A 9 -3.13 7.27 9.02
CA ASP A 9 -2.65 7.10 7.65
C ASP A 9 -3.31 5.86 7.03
N LEU A 10 -4.08 6.07 5.96
CA LEU A 10 -4.80 5.02 5.24
C LEU A 10 -3.98 4.54 4.04
N ASP A 11 -3.43 3.34 4.14
CA ASP A 11 -2.67 2.68 3.07
C ASP A 11 -3.60 1.92 2.10
N TYR A 12 -3.62 2.32 0.82
CA TYR A 12 -4.31 1.61 -0.25
C TYR A 12 -3.33 1.13 -1.33
N ASN A 13 -3.63 -0.02 -1.94
CA ASN A 13 -2.96 -0.49 -3.16
C ASN A 13 -3.95 -0.42 -4.33
N LEU A 14 -3.62 0.36 -5.36
CA LEU A 14 -4.29 0.39 -6.65
C LEU A 14 -3.60 -0.59 -7.60
N GLU A 15 -4.31 -1.62 -8.03
CA GLU A 15 -3.73 -2.62 -8.94
C GLU A 15 -3.96 -2.26 -10.41
N VAL A 16 -2.86 -2.11 -11.16
CA VAL A 16 -2.87 -2.00 -12.62
C VAL A 16 -2.96 -3.41 -13.20
N VAL A 17 -4.17 -3.79 -13.61
CA VAL A 17 -4.44 -5.11 -14.23
C VAL A 17 -4.16 -5.13 -15.72
N ARG A 18 -4.18 -3.97 -16.38
CA ARG A 18 -3.91 -3.82 -17.82
C ARG A 18 -3.45 -2.40 -18.11
N CYS A 19 -2.44 -2.26 -18.96
CA CYS A 19 -2.01 -1.00 -19.57
C CYS A 19 -1.33 -1.30 -20.92
N GLU A 20 -1.00 -0.26 -21.68
CA GLU A 20 -0.33 -0.40 -22.99
C GLU A 20 1.11 -0.89 -22.86
N ASP A 21 1.89 -0.29 -21.96
CA ASP A 21 3.27 -0.68 -21.69
C ASP A 21 3.58 -0.55 -20.20
N PHE A 22 3.72 -1.69 -19.52
CA PHE A 22 4.09 -1.73 -18.11
C PHE A 22 5.48 -1.12 -17.85
N ARG A 23 6.36 -1.00 -18.85
CA ARG A 23 7.69 -0.41 -18.65
C ARG A 23 7.63 1.11 -18.54
N ASP A 24 6.57 1.74 -19.04
CA ASP A 24 6.39 3.19 -18.95
C ASP A 24 5.81 3.59 -17.57
N CYS A 25 6.60 3.30 -16.53
CA CYS A 25 6.21 3.51 -15.14
C CYS A 25 5.91 4.98 -14.85
N ARG A 26 6.62 5.91 -15.51
CA ARG A 26 6.38 7.35 -15.32
C ARG A 26 4.99 7.75 -15.82
N ARG A 27 4.63 7.35 -17.04
CA ARG A 27 3.29 7.62 -17.59
C ARG A 27 2.21 6.97 -16.74
N ILE A 28 2.39 5.71 -16.35
CA ILE A 28 1.42 5.00 -15.49
C ILE A 28 1.20 5.77 -14.19
N LYS A 29 2.27 6.19 -13.50
CA LYS A 29 2.13 6.94 -12.24
C LYS A 29 1.43 8.28 -12.45
N GLU A 30 1.76 8.99 -13.53
CA GLU A 30 1.17 10.27 -13.86
C GLU A 30 -0.32 10.18 -14.23
N ASP A 31 -0.71 9.16 -15.00
CA ASP A 31 -2.10 8.92 -15.37
C ASP A 31 -2.94 8.59 -14.13
N VAL A 32 -2.42 7.73 -13.25
CA VAL A 32 -3.07 7.43 -11.96
C VAL A 32 -3.15 8.69 -11.10
N ARG A 33 -2.11 9.52 -11.04
CA ARG A 33 -2.11 10.78 -10.28
C ARG A 33 -3.18 11.74 -10.78
N LYS A 34 -3.30 11.94 -12.09
CA LYS A 34 -4.35 12.78 -12.69
C LYS A 34 -5.74 12.25 -12.41
N ALA A 35 -5.96 10.94 -12.55
CA ALA A 35 -7.23 10.31 -12.24
C ALA A 35 -7.58 10.46 -10.75
N PHE A 36 -6.61 10.25 -9.86
CA PHE A 36 -6.81 10.39 -8.43
C PHE A 36 -7.11 11.85 -8.04
N ASN A 37 -6.35 12.83 -8.57
CA ASN A 37 -6.64 14.25 -8.34
C ASN A 37 -8.01 14.65 -8.86
N SER A 38 -8.45 14.10 -10.00
CA SER A 38 -9.81 14.34 -10.51
C SER A 38 -10.86 13.87 -9.50
N ALA A 39 -10.71 12.66 -8.96
CA ALA A 39 -11.60 12.14 -7.92
C ALA A 39 -11.54 12.96 -6.61
N LEU A 40 -10.35 13.42 -6.19
CA LEU A 40 -10.21 14.29 -5.01
C LEU A 40 -10.95 15.63 -5.20
N HIS A 41 -10.86 16.23 -6.39
CA HIS A 41 -11.53 17.49 -6.70
C HIS A 41 -13.06 17.39 -6.67
N GLU A 42 -13.65 16.22 -6.96
CA GLU A 42 -15.10 16.01 -6.81
C GLU A 42 -15.58 16.19 -5.36
N PHE A 43 -14.68 16.01 -4.38
CA PHE A 43 -14.93 16.25 -2.95
C PHE A 43 -14.36 17.59 -2.46
N GLY A 44 -13.86 18.45 -3.35
CA GLY A 44 -13.22 19.72 -3.00
C GLY A 44 -11.86 19.57 -2.32
N TRP A 45 -11.21 18.41 -2.46
CA TRP A 45 -9.90 18.13 -1.86
C TRP A 45 -8.78 18.57 -2.79
N ARG A 46 -7.61 18.88 -2.21
CA ARG A 46 -6.41 19.30 -2.96
C ARG A 46 -5.74 18.10 -3.64
N ASP A 47 -4.94 18.41 -4.66
CA ASP A 47 -4.03 17.48 -5.32
C ASP A 47 -3.20 16.64 -4.32
N CYS A 48 -3.00 15.36 -4.67
CA CYS A 48 -2.07 14.50 -3.95
C CYS A 48 -0.61 14.88 -4.26
N GLN A 49 0.28 14.54 -3.34
CA GLN A 49 1.72 14.60 -3.49
C GLN A 49 2.23 13.29 -4.08
N ASP A 50 3.12 13.40 -5.06
CA ASP A 50 3.84 12.23 -5.58
C ASP A 50 4.97 11.86 -4.62
N SER A 51 4.77 10.86 -3.76
CA SER A 51 5.79 10.31 -2.86
C SER A 51 6.59 9.20 -3.54
N THR A 52 7.70 8.77 -2.94
CA THR A 52 8.58 7.74 -3.52
C THR A 52 7.82 6.45 -3.88
N SER A 53 6.88 6.00 -3.05
CA SER A 53 6.20 4.70 -3.20
C SER A 53 4.67 4.78 -3.28
N SER A 54 4.10 5.98 -3.17
CA SER A 54 2.66 6.24 -3.12
C SER A 54 2.31 7.61 -3.70
N LEU A 55 1.02 7.82 -3.94
CA LEU A 55 0.41 9.13 -4.08
C LEU A 55 -0.27 9.48 -2.75
N THR A 56 0.22 10.52 -2.08
CA THR A 56 -0.16 10.86 -0.70
C THR A 56 -1.08 12.06 -0.68
N THR A 57 -2.25 11.96 -0.06
CA THR A 57 -3.12 13.13 0.10
C THR A 57 -2.67 14.03 1.24
N ALA A 58 -3.14 15.27 1.26
CA ALA A 58 -3.12 16.06 2.49
C ALA A 58 -3.93 15.38 3.60
N LYS A 59 -3.80 15.88 4.83
CA LYS A 59 -4.65 15.46 5.95
C LYS A 59 -6.04 16.09 5.82
N TYR A 60 -7.05 15.27 6.04
CA TYR A 60 -8.45 15.65 6.05
C TYR A 60 -9.11 15.15 7.33
N HIS A 61 -10.27 15.69 7.66
CA HIS A 61 -11.15 15.18 8.72
C HIS A 61 -12.59 15.32 8.25
N PHE A 62 -13.49 14.52 8.82
CA PHE A 62 -14.91 14.68 8.53
C PHE A 62 -15.46 15.91 9.24
N THR A 63 -16.28 16.71 8.56
CA THR A 63 -16.93 17.90 9.17
C THR A 63 -18.02 17.54 10.19
N GLN A 64 -18.43 16.27 10.24
CA GLN A 64 -19.41 15.73 11.20
C GLN A 64 -18.90 14.40 11.76
N GLY A 65 -19.23 14.11 13.02
CA GLY A 65 -18.78 12.88 13.69
C GLY A 65 -17.32 12.93 14.14
N ASN A 66 -16.57 11.85 13.95
CA ASN A 66 -15.18 11.74 14.40
C ASN A 66 -14.27 12.70 13.64
N GLN A 67 -13.69 13.66 14.37
CA GLN A 67 -12.79 14.70 13.85
C GLN A 67 -11.32 14.24 13.76
N THR A 68 -11.03 12.96 13.97
CA THR A 68 -9.67 12.42 13.82
C THR A 68 -9.18 12.68 12.40
N GLU A 69 -8.06 13.37 12.27
CA GLU A 69 -7.43 13.61 10.98
C GLU A 69 -7.02 12.29 10.32
N PHE A 70 -7.06 12.23 9.01
CA PHE A 70 -6.55 11.11 8.24
C PHE A 70 -5.88 11.59 6.95
N SER A 71 -4.93 10.82 6.46
CA SER A 71 -4.36 10.95 5.13
C SER A 71 -4.56 9.65 4.36
N MET A 72 -4.40 9.66 3.05
CA MET A 72 -4.40 8.44 2.25
C MET A 72 -3.13 8.34 1.44
N ASP A 73 -2.52 7.17 1.48
CA ASP A 73 -1.40 6.77 0.64
C ASP A 73 -1.88 5.74 -0.37
N VAL A 74 -1.91 6.10 -1.65
CA VAL A 74 -2.28 5.20 -2.75
C VAL A 74 -1.01 4.69 -3.42
N CYS A 75 -0.61 3.47 -3.09
CA CYS A 75 0.46 2.75 -3.77
C CYS A 75 -0.05 2.18 -5.09
N ILE A 76 0.77 2.21 -6.15
CA ILE A 76 0.43 1.57 -7.42
C ILE A 76 1.15 0.22 -7.48
N VAL A 77 0.40 -0.84 -7.76
CA VAL A 77 0.92 -2.21 -7.84
C VAL A 77 0.51 -2.89 -9.14
N CYS A 78 1.28 -3.91 -9.56
CA CYS A 78 0.89 -4.82 -10.61
C CYS A 78 1.29 -6.25 -10.23
N ARG A 79 0.87 -7.23 -11.04
CA ARG A 79 1.23 -8.64 -10.88
C ARG A 79 1.90 -9.19 -12.13
N ASP A 80 2.87 -10.07 -11.94
CA ASP A 80 3.43 -10.87 -13.02
C ASP A 80 2.60 -12.15 -13.28
N VAL A 81 3.05 -12.94 -14.25
CA VAL A 81 2.45 -14.23 -14.61
C VAL A 81 2.47 -15.27 -13.47
N GLU A 82 3.36 -15.12 -12.49
CA GLU A 82 3.43 -15.98 -11.30
C GLU A 82 2.56 -15.47 -10.15
N ASN A 83 1.79 -14.39 -10.34
CA ASN A 83 1.06 -13.66 -9.29
C ASN A 83 1.98 -13.15 -8.16
N LYS A 84 3.20 -12.73 -8.49
CA LYS A 84 4.04 -11.92 -7.59
C LYS A 84 3.65 -10.46 -7.73
N TYR A 85 3.62 -9.74 -6.61
CA TYR A 85 3.30 -8.32 -6.59
C TYR A 85 4.56 -7.48 -6.85
N TYR A 86 4.40 -6.47 -7.69
CA TYR A 86 5.37 -5.42 -7.89
C TYR A 86 4.74 -4.09 -7.49
N ARG A 87 5.52 -3.21 -6.87
CA ARG A 87 5.12 -1.86 -6.50
C ARG A 87 5.87 -0.86 -7.35
N LEU A 88 5.16 0.14 -7.88
CA LEU A 88 5.77 1.21 -8.64
C LEU A 88 6.49 2.18 -7.69
N ILE A 89 7.78 2.39 -7.93
CA ILE A 89 8.64 3.28 -7.15
C ILE A 89 9.11 4.42 -8.05
N HIS A 90 9.04 5.64 -7.53
CA HIS A 90 9.68 6.83 -8.08
C HIS A 90 10.89 7.17 -7.19
N ARG A 91 12.10 6.80 -7.64
CA ARG A 91 13.35 7.15 -6.98
C ARG A 91 13.76 8.56 -7.37
N LYS A 92 13.43 9.54 -6.53
CA LYS A 92 13.82 10.94 -6.71
C LYS A 92 15.31 11.14 -6.53
N ILE A 93 15.94 11.89 -7.43
CA ILE A 93 17.35 12.27 -7.33
C ILE A 93 17.40 13.78 -7.05
N GLY A 94 17.71 14.15 -5.81
CA GLY A 94 17.71 15.54 -5.36
C GLY A 94 16.29 16.14 -5.30
N CYS A 95 16.20 17.45 -5.54
CA CYS A 95 14.96 18.23 -5.47
C CYS A 95 14.22 18.38 -6.81
N ILE A 96 14.65 17.68 -7.86
CA ILE A 96 14.08 17.79 -9.20
C ILE A 96 13.44 16.45 -9.61
N ASP A 97 12.33 16.53 -10.33
CA ASP A 97 11.48 15.45 -10.85
C ASP A 97 12.14 14.62 -11.98
N PHE A 98 13.48 14.46 -11.94
CA PHE A 98 14.30 13.63 -12.83
C PHE A 98 14.58 12.24 -12.23
N GLY A 99 13.74 11.78 -11.31
CA GLY A 99 13.88 10.47 -10.70
C GLY A 99 13.57 9.32 -11.65
N ASP A 100 14.09 8.14 -11.32
CA ASP A 100 13.79 6.90 -12.04
C ASP A 100 12.48 6.29 -11.56
N TYR A 101 11.72 5.72 -12.48
CA TYR A 101 10.47 5.01 -12.19
C TYR A 101 10.65 3.54 -12.51
N TYR A 102 10.35 2.65 -11.56
CA TYR A 102 10.50 1.21 -11.78
C TYR A 102 9.55 0.37 -10.93
N TRP A 103 9.32 -0.87 -11.37
CA TRP A 103 8.60 -1.88 -10.62
C TRP A 103 9.53 -2.60 -9.64
N ASN A 104 9.29 -2.41 -8.35
CA ASN A 104 10.00 -3.10 -7.29
C ASN A 104 9.24 -4.37 -6.86
N LEU A 105 9.87 -5.53 -6.95
CA LEU A 105 9.29 -6.79 -6.51
C LEU A 105 9.04 -6.76 -4.99
N ALA A 106 7.83 -7.13 -4.57
CA ALA A 106 7.54 -7.43 -3.17
C ALA A 106 8.02 -8.86 -2.86
N PRO A 107 8.98 -9.05 -1.95
CA PRO A 107 9.49 -10.37 -1.56
C PRO A 107 8.37 -11.30 -1.10
N GLU A 108 8.49 -12.60 -1.41
CA GLU A 108 7.57 -13.65 -0.96
C GLU A 108 6.08 -13.44 -1.29
N SER A 109 5.77 -12.58 -2.25
CA SER A 109 4.39 -12.20 -2.60
C SER A 109 3.69 -13.19 -3.55
N LYS A 110 4.34 -14.30 -3.90
CA LYS A 110 3.81 -15.31 -4.84
C LYS A 110 2.47 -15.87 -4.33
N GLN A 111 1.43 -15.74 -5.17
CA GLN A 111 0.06 -16.23 -4.91
C GLN A 111 -0.54 -15.70 -3.59
N LEU A 112 -0.16 -14.50 -3.17
CA LEU A 112 -0.58 -13.91 -1.90
C LEU A 112 -2.11 -13.82 -1.76
N ASN A 113 -2.82 -13.46 -2.84
CA ASN A 113 -4.28 -13.43 -2.88
C ASN A 113 -4.90 -14.81 -2.60
N ARG A 114 -4.42 -15.85 -3.28
CA ARG A 114 -4.87 -17.23 -3.06
C ARG A 114 -4.64 -17.68 -1.62
N LYS A 115 -3.49 -17.33 -1.04
CA LYS A 115 -3.16 -17.62 0.37
C LYS A 115 -4.14 -16.91 1.31
N ALA A 116 -4.36 -15.61 1.10
CA ALA A 116 -5.31 -14.82 1.87
C ALA A 116 -6.74 -15.36 1.77
N ASP A 117 -7.20 -15.73 0.57
CA ASP A 117 -8.53 -16.31 0.35
C ASP A 117 -8.68 -17.68 1.03
N SER A 118 -7.63 -18.50 1.02
CA SER A 118 -7.62 -19.76 1.75
C SER A 118 -7.76 -19.53 3.26
N ILE A 119 -7.07 -18.54 3.83
CA ILE A 119 -7.17 -18.20 5.25
C ILE A 119 -8.58 -17.71 5.59
N LYS A 120 -9.16 -16.83 4.76
CA LYS A 120 -10.52 -16.31 4.93
C LYS A 120 -11.55 -17.44 4.89
N ARG A 121 -11.48 -18.35 3.91
CA ARG A 121 -12.37 -19.51 3.80
C ARG A 121 -12.29 -20.45 5.00
N LYS A 122 -11.13 -20.53 5.65
CA LYS A 122 -10.93 -21.29 6.90
C LYS A 122 -11.39 -20.53 8.16
N GLY A 123 -11.94 -19.32 8.04
CA GLY A 123 -12.38 -18.50 9.18
C GLY A 123 -11.22 -17.92 10.01
N LYS A 124 -9.99 -17.96 9.50
CA LYS A 124 -8.77 -17.60 10.26
C LYS A 124 -8.28 -16.17 10.02
N TRP A 125 -9.13 -15.30 9.45
CA TRP A 125 -8.73 -13.94 9.11
C TRP A 125 -8.42 -13.08 10.35
N GLU A 126 -9.08 -13.33 11.48
CA GLU A 126 -8.78 -12.60 12.72
C GLU A 126 -7.34 -12.86 13.20
N LEU A 127 -6.81 -14.07 12.99
CA LEU A 127 -5.41 -14.37 13.29
C LEU A 127 -4.46 -13.51 12.46
N VAL A 128 -4.78 -13.24 11.19
CA VAL A 128 -3.99 -12.32 10.34
C VAL A 128 -3.96 -10.93 10.95
N ARG A 129 -5.10 -10.43 11.43
CA ARG A 129 -5.18 -9.09 12.04
C ARG A 129 -4.35 -9.01 13.32
N ILE A 130 -4.42 -10.03 14.17
CA ILE A 130 -3.68 -10.12 15.43
C ILE A 130 -2.17 -10.17 15.16
N GLU A 131 -1.72 -11.10 14.31
CA GLU A 131 -0.29 -11.29 14.03
C GLU A 131 0.30 -10.11 13.24
N TYR A 132 -0.46 -9.51 12.31
CA TYR A 132 -0.05 -8.28 11.64
C TYR A 132 0.19 -7.15 12.62
N LYS A 133 -0.72 -6.95 13.58
CA LYS A 133 -0.55 -5.91 14.61
C LYS A 133 0.69 -6.15 15.46
N LYS A 134 0.95 -7.39 15.88
CA LYS A 134 2.15 -7.75 16.65
C LYS A 134 3.42 -7.48 15.85
N LEU A 135 3.47 -7.96 14.60
CA LEU A 135 4.64 -7.81 13.73
C LEU A 135 4.93 -6.34 13.40
N LYS A 136 3.90 -5.58 13.04
CA LYS A 136 4.03 -4.14 12.74
C LYS A 136 4.56 -3.37 13.95
N ASN A 137 4.03 -3.63 15.14
CA ASN A 137 4.49 -2.99 16.37
C ASN A 137 5.94 -3.38 16.71
N LYS A 138 6.33 -4.65 16.47
CA LYS A 138 7.71 -5.10 16.67
C LYS A 138 8.68 -4.33 15.78
N TYR A 139 8.41 -4.21 14.48
CA TYR A 139 9.27 -3.44 13.58
C TYR A 139 9.33 -1.95 13.93
N LEU A 140 8.21 -1.35 14.33
CA LEU A 140 8.18 0.02 14.82
C LEU A 140 9.04 0.23 16.07
N GLN A 141 8.99 -0.69 17.04
CA GLN A 141 9.81 -0.64 18.26
C GLN A 141 11.31 -0.79 17.96
N CYS A 142 11.66 -1.54 16.93
CA CYS A 142 13.05 -1.72 16.49
C CYS A 142 13.54 -0.61 15.53
N ASN A 143 12.71 0.41 15.26
CA ASN A 143 12.98 1.47 14.29
C ASN A 143 13.36 0.94 12.89
N ASP A 144 12.73 -0.16 12.47
CA ASP A 144 12.98 -0.80 11.19
C ASP A 144 12.11 -0.17 10.10
N HIS A 145 12.76 0.55 9.18
CA HIS A 145 12.12 1.23 8.06
C HIS A 145 12.07 0.38 6.77
N ASN A 146 12.63 -0.83 6.78
CA ASN A 146 12.69 -1.71 5.61
C ASN A 146 11.45 -2.60 5.47
N HIS A 147 10.54 -2.58 6.46
CA HIS A 147 9.32 -3.37 6.48
C HIS A 147 8.06 -2.47 6.40
N PRO A 148 7.75 -1.89 5.22
CA PRO A 148 6.53 -1.12 5.04
C PRO A 148 5.29 -2.00 5.26
N SER A 149 4.12 -1.37 5.46
CA SER A 149 2.86 -2.04 5.81
C SER A 149 2.53 -3.24 4.90
N PHE A 150 2.76 -3.11 3.59
CA PHE A 150 2.51 -4.20 2.64
C PHE A 150 3.43 -5.41 2.82
N ILE A 151 4.70 -5.21 3.19
CA ILE A 151 5.64 -6.31 3.46
C ILE A 151 5.24 -7.05 4.74
N CYS A 152 4.87 -6.31 5.79
CA CYS A 152 4.32 -6.92 7.01
C CYS A 152 3.07 -7.78 6.70
N TYR A 153 2.21 -7.31 5.80
CA TYR A 153 1.03 -8.06 5.37
C TYR A 153 1.41 -9.35 4.62
N VAL A 154 2.35 -9.28 3.68
CA VAL A 154 2.83 -10.45 2.93
C VAL A 154 3.39 -11.51 3.88
N GLU A 155 4.25 -11.12 4.81
CA GLU A 155 4.87 -12.02 5.79
C GLU A 155 3.83 -12.73 6.65
N VAL A 156 2.88 -11.99 7.21
CA VAL A 156 1.85 -12.55 8.11
C VAL A 156 0.95 -13.53 7.36
N VAL A 157 0.52 -13.18 6.15
CA VAL A 157 -0.30 -14.08 5.33
C VAL A 157 0.46 -15.36 5.00
N ASN A 158 1.75 -15.27 4.65
CA ASN A 158 2.57 -16.45 4.39
C ASN A 158 2.73 -17.33 5.64
N ASN A 159 3.05 -16.73 6.79
CA ASN A 159 3.24 -17.45 8.05
C ASN A 159 1.97 -18.20 8.48
N ILE A 160 0.81 -17.53 8.41
CA ILE A 160 -0.47 -18.15 8.77
C ILE A 160 -0.89 -19.20 7.75
N TYR A 161 -0.70 -18.94 6.46
CA TYR A 161 -1.01 -19.94 5.44
C TYR A 161 -0.18 -21.20 5.63
N ASN A 162 1.12 -21.06 5.90
CA ASN A 162 2.02 -22.19 6.12
C ASN A 162 1.65 -22.98 7.39
N SER A 163 1.33 -22.30 8.50
CA SER A 163 0.90 -22.98 9.73
C SER A 163 -0.48 -23.65 9.63
N CYS A 164 -1.31 -23.26 8.68
CA CYS A 164 -2.62 -23.86 8.44
C CYS A 164 -2.61 -25.04 7.45
N ASN A 165 -1.47 -25.30 6.81
CA ASN A 165 -1.29 -26.35 5.80
C ASN A 165 -0.13 -27.29 6.12
N GLN A 166 0.52 -27.12 7.27
CA GLN A 166 1.23 -28.18 7.99
C GLN A 166 0.21 -29.01 8.77
#